data_AF-A0A094K3B2-F1
#
_entry.id   AF-A0A094K3B2-F1
#
_cell.length_a   1.000
_cell.length_b   1.000
_cell.length_c   1.000
_cell.angle_alpha   90.00
_cell.angle_beta   90.00
_cell.angle_gamma   90.00
#
_symmetry.space_group_name_H-M   'P 1'
#
loop_
_entity.id
_entity.type
_entity.pdbx_description
1 polymer ?
#
loop_
_entity_poly.entity_id
_entity_poly.type
_entity_poly.pdbx_seq_one_letter_code
_entity_poly.pdbx_strand_id
1 'polypeptide(L)' 'MRFLYLVFTVFLLVSLAVPGYGQIMKHCPEVGHCSSKCAKADLWSFSADCKYYCCVPSDWKGK' A
#
# COMPACT_ATOMS: atom_id res chain seq x y z
N MET A 1 -24.76 11.84 19.75
CA MET A 1 -23.29 11.66 19.67
C MET A 1 -22.83 10.24 19.31
N ARG A 2 -23.57 9.17 19.64
CA ARG A 2 -23.12 7.78 19.39
C ARG A 2 -23.12 7.35 17.90
N PHE A 3 -24.02 7.91 17.10
CA PHE A 3 -24.19 7.52 15.69
C PHE A 3 -23.01 7.96 14.81
N LEU A 4 -22.54 9.20 14.97
CA LEU A 4 -21.36 9.72 14.27
C LEU A 4 -20.11 8.90 14.60
N TYR A 5 -20.00 8.44 15.85
CA TYR A 5 -18.91 7.58 16.30
C TYR A 5 -18.90 6.24 15.55
N LEU A 6 -20.07 5.60 15.40
CA LEU A 6 -20.20 4.34 14.67
C LEU A 6 -19.79 4.48 13.20
N VAL A 7 -20.27 5.54 12.53
CA VAL A 7 -19.91 5.81 11.14
C VAL A 7 -18.40 6.04 11.00
N PHE A 8 -17.80 6.82 11.91
CA PHE A 8 -16.37 7.08 11.90
C PHE A 8 -15.54 5.82 12.13
N THR A 9 -15.95 4.96 13.07
CA THR A 9 -15.25 3.68 13.33
C THR A 9 -15.30 2.73 12.15
N VAL A 10 -16.44 2.64 11.45
CA VAL A 10 -16.56 1.80 10.25
C VAL A 10 -15.68 2.35 9.13
N PHE A 11 -15.67 3.67 8.94
CA PHE A 11 -14.85 4.32 7.92
C PHE A 11 -13.35 4.11 8.18
N LEU A 12 -12.90 4.28 9.43
CA LEU A 12 -11.51 4.03 9.83
C LEU A 12 -11.10 2.57 9.63
N LEU A 13 -11.96 1.61 10.00
CA LEU A 13 -11.69 0.18 9.78
C LEU A 13 -11.51 -0.14 8.30
N VAL A 14 -12.35 0.43 7.43
CA VAL A 14 -12.22 0.27 5.97
C VAL A 14 -10.92 0.90 5.48
N SER A 15 -10.57 2.11 5.93
CA SER A 15 -9.31 2.77 5.55
C SER A 15 -8.06 2.01 6.02
N LEU A 16 -8.07 1.40 7.21
CA LEU A 16 -6.97 0.55 7.68
C LEU A 16 -6.87 -0.78 6.93
N ALA A 17 -7.99 -1.31 6.45
CA ALA A 17 -8.03 -2.56 5.69
C ALA A 17 -7.52 -2.40 4.25
N VAL A 18 -7.36 -1.17 3.75
CA VAL A 18 -6.65 -0.93 2.49
C VAL A 18 -5.15 -0.87 2.83
N PRO A 19 -4.37 -1.93 2.54
CA PRO A 19 -2.93 -1.91 2.78
C PRO A 19 -2.36 -0.68 2.07
N GLY A 20 -1.65 0.16 2.81
CA GLY A 20 -1.29 1.54 2.48
C GLY A 20 -1.00 1.74 0.99
N TYR A 21 -2.02 2.12 0.25
CA TYR A 21 -1.93 2.40 -1.18
C TYR A 21 -1.03 3.63 -1.34
N GLY A 22 0.20 3.43 -1.82
CA GLY A 22 1.15 4.52 -2.07
C GLY A 22 2.07 4.90 -0.89
N GLN A 23 2.47 3.97 -0.02
CA GLN A 23 3.53 4.26 0.95
C GLN A 23 4.87 4.57 0.25
N ILE A 24 5.55 5.62 0.71
CA ILE A 24 6.91 5.95 0.26
C ILE A 24 7.87 5.06 1.06
N MET A 25 8.44 4.05 0.42
CA MET A 25 9.46 3.19 1.02
C MET A 25 10.84 3.75 0.68
N LYS A 26 11.78 3.69 1.62
CA LYS A 26 13.17 4.10 1.32
C LYS A 26 13.80 3.20 0.27
N HIS A 27 13.52 1.91 0.35
CA HIS A 27 14.05 0.88 -0.54
C HIS A 27 12.95 -0.03 -1.08
N CYS A 28 13.11 -0.47 -2.33
CA CYS A 28 12.23 -1.47 -2.92
C CYS A 28 12.67 -2.86 -2.41
N PRO A 29 11.79 -3.67 -1.80
CA PRO A 29 12.16 -5.02 -1.38
C PRO A 29 12.62 -5.85 -2.60
N GLU A 30 13.48 -6.85 -2.41
CA GLU A 30 14.06 -7.63 -3.53
C GLU A 30 13.01 -8.34 -4.42
N VAL A 31 11.83 -8.69 -3.89
CA VAL A 31 10.73 -9.21 -4.75
C VAL A 31 9.94 -8.14 -5.48
N GLY A 32 10.11 -6.91 -5.05
CA GLY A 32 9.52 -5.77 -5.71
C GLY A 32 10.21 -5.59 -7.04
N HIS A 33 9.44 -5.25 -8.06
CA HIS A 33 10.00 -4.90 -9.36
C HIS A 33 9.73 -3.43 -9.65
N CYS A 34 10.71 -2.73 -10.22
CA CYS A 34 10.52 -1.34 -10.64
C CYS A 34 9.73 -1.31 -11.95
N SER A 35 8.56 -0.66 -11.95
CA SER A 35 7.76 -0.44 -13.16
C SER A 35 7.09 0.92 -13.13
N SER A 36 6.75 1.45 -14.32
CA SER A 36 5.95 2.66 -14.45
C SER A 36 4.46 2.40 -14.14
N LYS A 37 4.03 1.14 -14.17
CA LYS A 37 2.68 0.69 -13.80
C LYS A 37 2.77 -0.66 -13.10
N CYS A 38 2.15 -0.76 -11.93
CA CYS A 38 2.01 -2.02 -11.19
C CYS A 38 0.71 -2.74 -11.58
N ALA A 39 0.67 -4.07 -11.42
CA ALA A 39 -0.59 -4.79 -11.57
C ALA A 39 -1.55 -4.37 -10.46
N LYS A 40 -2.87 -4.46 -10.71
CA LYS A 40 -3.88 -4.09 -9.70
C LYS A 40 -3.79 -4.92 -8.41
N ALA A 41 -3.23 -6.12 -8.51
CA ALA A 41 -2.98 -7.02 -7.39
C ALA A 41 -1.66 -6.75 -6.67
N ASP A 42 -0.83 -5.84 -7.18
CA ASP A 42 0.43 -5.45 -6.57
C ASP A 42 0.26 -4.15 -5.80
N LEU A 43 0.90 -4.07 -4.64
CA LEU A 43 1.07 -2.82 -3.91
C LEU A 43 2.12 -1.99 -4.62
N TRP A 44 1.77 -0.75 -4.96
CA TRP A 44 2.72 0.19 -5.51
C TRP A 44 3.23 1.12 -4.41
N SER A 45 4.54 1.28 -4.36
CA SER A 45 5.24 2.15 -3.41
C SER A 45 6.21 3.05 -4.19
N PHE A 46 6.44 4.27 -3.71
CA PHE A 46 7.53 5.09 -4.23
C PHE A 46 8.81 4.68 -3.52
N SER A 47 9.86 4.36 -4.29
CA SER A 47 11.20 4.05 -3.75
C SER A 47 12.25 4.90 -4.44
N ALA A 48 13.24 5.37 -3.69
CA ALA A 48 14.36 6.15 -4.24
C ALA A 48 15.24 5.32 -5.19
N ASP A 49 15.22 3.99 -5.07
CA ASP A 49 15.99 3.06 -5.92
C ASP A 49 15.32 2.85 -7.29
N CYS A 50 14.01 3.09 -7.37
CA CYS A 50 13.27 3.00 -8.63
C CYS A 50 13.02 4.41 -9.20
N LYS A 51 13.34 4.63 -10.47
CA LYS A 51 12.97 5.87 -11.19
C LYS A 51 11.45 6.12 -11.25
N TYR A 52 10.66 5.07 -11.06
CA TYR A 52 9.19 5.08 -11.12
C TYR A 52 8.59 4.51 -9.82
N TYR A 53 7.73 3.49 -9.93
CA TYR A 53 7.11 2.81 -8.80
C TYR A 53 7.80 1.48 -8.52
N CYS A 54 7.91 1.14 -7.25
CA CYS A 54 8.22 -0.19 -6.78
C CYS A 54 6.92 -0.98 -6.64
N CYS A 55 6.77 -2.03 -7.45
CA CYS A 55 5.60 -2.90 -7.45
C CYS A 55 5.90 -4.15 -6.62
N VAL A 56 5.24 -4.29 -5.49
CA VAL A 56 5.42 -5.39 -4.56
C VAL A 56 4.16 -6.27 -4.60
N PRO A 57 4.27 -7.58 -4.83
CA PRO A 57 3.10 -8.45 -4.81
C PRO A 57 2.42 -8.37 -3.43
N SER A 58 1.10 -8.17 -3.40
CA SER A 58 0.33 -8.03 -2.15
C SER A 58 0.39 -9.25 -1.24
N ASP A 59 0.80 -10.40 -1.79
CA ASP A 59 1.04 -11.65 -1.06
C ASP A 59 2.33 -11.62 -0.22
N TRP A 60 3.17 -10.60 -0.42
CA TRP A 60 4.37 -10.36 0.41
C TRP A 60 3.94 -9.85 1.79
N LYS A 61 3.53 -10.78 2.63
CA LYS A 61 3.49 -10.60 4.07
C LYS A 61 4.93 -10.72 4.55
N GLY A 62 5.60 -9.57 4.71
CA GLY A 62 6.97 -9.50 5.22
C GLY A 62 7.14 -10.43 6.42
N LYS A 63 8.14 -11.29 6.33
CA LYS A 63 8.49 -12.26 7.37
C LYS A 63 8.97 -11.56 8.64
#